data_AF-A0A2W4NW85-F1
#
_entry.id   AF-A0A2W4NW85-F1
#
_cell.length_a   1.000
_cell.length_b   1.000
_cell.length_c   1.000
_cell.angle_alpha   90.00
_cell.angle_beta   90.00
_cell.angle_gamma   90.00
#
_symmetry.space_group_name_H-M   'P 1'
#
loop_
_entity.id
_entity.type
_entity.pdbx_description
1 polymer ?
#
loop_
_entity_poly.entity_id
_entity_poly.type
_entity_poly.pdbx_seq_one_letter_code
_entity_poly.pdbx_strand_id
1 'polypeptide(L)'
;MQAPSSGSSARRVSLNVPRPTLLALLVLVAVCLGAALLILDRRPVYDAGVTSVTDGRATNKVGFYVVEYGPDGSPYRWTSGYAFVQMPYAYRAAPSYLAEVRLRAENPAGPQPLTLLANERPLAVVTPTEQFRVYRLALPPAPAGPELRLGLQTEPFRPPEHPRPLGVIVTHAALRPAPFVNWPALLTLGLGPGALLLALRLRGASAGAALLVAGAAGLGLISLAWRAQPAPLRVEWMAWLALGGAALAAV
;
A
#
# COMPACT_ATOMS: atom_id res chain seq x y z
N MET A 1 60.68 -53.49 -7.93
CA MET A 1 60.13 -52.26 -7.33
C MET A 1 58.83 -51.93 -8.04
N GLN A 2 57.69 -52.19 -7.41
CA GLN A 2 56.36 -51.78 -7.88
C GLN A 2 55.78 -50.84 -6.83
N ALA A 3 55.39 -49.65 -7.26
CA ALA A 3 54.79 -48.62 -6.41
C ALA A 3 53.30 -48.91 -6.17
N PRO A 4 52.76 -48.67 -4.96
CA PRO A 4 51.33 -48.83 -4.70
C PRO A 4 50.57 -47.60 -5.22
N SER A 5 49.56 -47.85 -6.08
CA SER A 5 48.62 -46.84 -6.53
C SER A 5 47.59 -46.55 -5.42
N SER A 6 47.65 -45.34 -4.86
CA SER A 6 46.68 -44.84 -3.88
C SER A 6 45.41 -44.36 -4.59
N GLY A 7 44.42 -45.25 -4.67
CA GLY A 7 43.06 -44.91 -5.09
C GLY A 7 42.34 -44.08 -4.02
N SER A 8 42.49 -42.76 -4.07
CA SER A 8 41.67 -41.81 -3.31
C SER A 8 40.24 -41.79 -3.88
N SER A 9 39.37 -42.63 -3.31
CA SER A 9 37.93 -42.62 -3.60
C SER A 9 37.29 -41.38 -2.96
N ALA A 10 37.13 -40.31 -3.76
CA ALA A 10 36.31 -39.17 -3.40
C ALA A 10 34.84 -39.60 -3.37
N ARG A 11 34.34 -39.91 -2.15
CA ARG A 11 32.94 -40.25 -1.90
C ARG A 11 32.08 -39.01 -2.14
N ARG A 12 31.54 -38.84 -3.35
CA ARG A 12 30.49 -37.84 -3.62
C ARG A 12 29.28 -38.18 -2.76
N VAL A 13 29.05 -37.38 -1.72
CA VAL A 13 27.80 -37.39 -0.98
C VAL A 13 26.75 -36.76 -1.88
N SER A 14 26.04 -37.60 -2.65
CA SER A 14 24.81 -37.16 -3.32
C SER A 14 23.74 -37.04 -2.25
N LEU A 15 23.36 -35.80 -1.91
CA LEU A 15 22.14 -35.53 -1.16
C LEU A 15 20.95 -35.93 -2.05
N ASN A 16 20.60 -37.21 -1.99
CA ASN A 16 19.49 -37.77 -2.73
C ASN A 16 18.19 -37.40 -2.00
N VAL A 17 17.83 -36.12 -2.11
CA VAL A 17 16.54 -35.64 -1.58
C VAL A 17 15.46 -36.34 -2.39
N PRO A 18 14.57 -37.13 -1.77
CA PRO A 18 13.50 -37.77 -2.49
C PRO A 18 12.71 -36.72 -3.27
N ARG A 19 12.48 -36.96 -4.57
CA ARG A 19 11.60 -36.14 -5.42
C ARG A 19 10.31 -35.70 -4.72
N PRO A 20 9.66 -36.52 -3.87
CA PRO A 20 8.52 -36.05 -3.11
C PRO A 20 8.88 -34.92 -2.13
N THR A 21 9.87 -35.11 -1.26
CA THR A 21 10.31 -34.08 -0.30
C THR A 21 10.61 -32.73 -0.97
N LEU A 22 11.15 -32.76 -2.19
CA LEU A 22 11.41 -31.58 -3.01
C LEU A 22 10.15 -30.77 -3.36
N LEU A 23 9.04 -31.44 -3.74
CA LEU A 23 7.79 -30.75 -4.11
C LEU A 23 7.09 -30.12 -2.90
N ALA A 24 7.13 -30.78 -1.74
CA ALA A 24 6.55 -30.22 -0.51
C ALA A 24 7.33 -28.99 -0.07
N LEU A 25 8.66 -29.05 -0.22
CA LEU A 25 9.54 -27.90 -0.03
C LEU A 25 9.22 -26.79 -1.03
N LEU A 26 8.97 -27.11 -2.30
CA LEU A 26 8.62 -26.13 -3.33
C LEU A 26 7.27 -25.44 -3.05
N VAL A 27 6.27 -26.18 -2.58
CA VAL A 27 4.97 -25.58 -2.19
C VAL A 27 5.12 -24.72 -0.94
N LEU A 28 5.87 -25.18 0.06
CA LEU A 28 6.17 -24.38 1.25
C LEU A 28 6.95 -23.10 0.89
N VAL A 29 7.92 -23.21 -0.01
CA VAL A 29 8.68 -22.06 -0.55
C VAL A 29 7.75 -21.13 -1.32
N ALA A 30 6.83 -21.64 -2.14
CA ALA A 30 5.86 -20.81 -2.86
C ALA A 30 4.92 -20.07 -1.90
N VAL A 31 4.48 -20.73 -0.83
CA VAL A 31 3.66 -20.14 0.26
C VAL A 31 4.45 -19.07 1.01
N CYS A 32 5.70 -19.36 1.40
CA CYS A 32 6.59 -18.42 2.07
C CYS A 32 6.96 -17.23 1.17
N LEU A 33 7.13 -17.45 -0.14
CA LEU A 33 7.41 -16.42 -1.12
C LEU A 33 6.18 -15.52 -1.34
N GLY A 34 4.98 -16.10 -1.46
CA GLY A 34 3.72 -15.34 -1.51
C GLY A 34 3.50 -14.50 -0.25
N ALA A 35 3.78 -15.08 0.93
CA ALA A 35 3.79 -14.39 2.22
C ALA A 35 4.81 -13.24 2.26
N ALA A 36 6.04 -13.46 1.79
CA ALA A 36 7.08 -12.43 1.75
C ALA A 36 6.69 -11.28 0.79
N LEU A 37 6.11 -11.59 -0.37
CA LEU A 37 5.62 -10.58 -1.31
C LEU A 37 4.48 -9.74 -0.70
N LEU A 38 3.61 -10.33 0.12
CA LEU A 38 2.55 -9.61 0.85
C LEU A 38 3.10 -8.69 1.95
N ILE A 39 4.14 -9.11 2.67
CA ILE A 39 4.81 -8.29 3.70
C ILE A 39 5.55 -7.12 3.06
N LEU A 40 6.19 -7.35 1.91
CA LEU A 40 6.90 -6.31 1.14
C LEU A 40 5.93 -5.30 0.51
N ASP A 41 4.66 -5.67 0.30
CA ASP A 41 3.59 -4.78 -0.21
C ASP A 41 2.89 -3.99 0.91
N ARG A 42 3.52 -3.82 2.08
CA ARG A 42 3.08 -2.83 3.08
C ARG A 42 3.16 -1.44 2.46
N ARG A 43 2.03 -0.94 1.95
CA ARG A 43 1.93 0.40 1.39
C ARG A 43 1.59 1.38 2.52
N PRO A 44 2.56 2.17 3.00
CA PRO A 44 2.30 3.07 4.11
C PRO A 44 1.24 4.09 3.72
N VAL A 45 0.45 4.51 4.70
CA VAL A 45 -0.33 5.75 4.58
C VAL A 45 0.67 6.90 4.61
N TYR A 46 0.64 7.75 3.59
CA TYR A 46 1.54 8.88 3.50
C TYR A 46 0.83 10.12 3.99
N ASP A 47 1.17 10.55 5.21
CA ASP A 47 0.83 11.89 5.67
C ASP A 47 1.82 12.86 5.01
N ALA A 48 1.29 13.87 4.31
CA ALA A 48 2.12 14.89 3.67
C ALA A 48 2.84 15.79 4.69
N GLY A 49 2.47 15.70 5.97
CA GLY A 49 3.03 16.50 7.04
C GLY A 49 2.87 17.99 6.74
N VAL A 50 1.72 18.40 6.19
CA VAL A 50 1.49 19.81 5.80
C VAL A 50 1.75 20.73 6.99
N THR A 51 1.31 20.35 8.17
CA THR A 51 1.48 21.13 9.41
C THR A 51 2.69 20.70 10.24
N SER A 52 3.41 19.64 9.83
CA SER A 52 4.63 19.21 10.50
C SER A 52 5.78 20.17 10.19
N VAL A 53 6.55 20.51 11.24
CA VAL A 53 7.80 21.30 11.12
C VAL A 53 8.93 20.42 10.57
N THR A 54 8.89 19.12 10.85
CA THR A 54 9.74 18.12 10.21
C THR A 54 9.04 17.61 8.97
N ASP A 55 9.64 17.85 7.80
CA ASP A 55 9.19 17.23 6.56
C ASP A 55 9.27 15.71 6.72
N GLY A 56 8.11 15.05 6.64
CA GLY A 56 8.07 13.59 6.53
C GLY A 56 8.92 13.18 5.33
N ARG A 57 9.77 12.16 5.50
CA ARG A 57 10.83 11.73 4.58
C ARG A 57 10.41 11.37 3.13
N ALA A 58 9.17 11.58 2.71
CA ALA A 58 8.65 11.02 1.46
C ALA A 58 7.77 11.97 0.61
N THR A 59 7.61 13.25 0.98
CA THR A 59 6.74 14.17 0.23
C THR A 59 7.35 15.54 0.02
N ASN A 60 7.37 16.01 -1.23
CA ASN A 60 7.72 17.38 -1.58
C ASN A 60 6.48 18.27 -1.43
N LYS A 61 6.65 19.43 -0.79
CA LYS A 61 5.61 20.45 -0.62
C LYS A 61 6.04 21.73 -1.32
N VAL A 62 5.23 22.24 -2.23
CA VAL A 62 5.50 23.49 -2.95
C VAL A 62 4.28 24.40 -2.86
N GLY A 63 4.51 25.71 -2.73
CA GLY A 63 3.44 26.71 -2.63
C GLY A 63 2.77 26.78 -1.26
N PHE A 64 3.31 26.12 -0.23
CA PHE A 64 2.87 26.26 1.16
C PHE A 64 3.78 27.25 1.90
N TYR A 65 3.18 28.22 2.60
CA TYR A 65 3.91 29.15 3.46
C TYR A 65 4.37 28.48 4.76
N VAL A 66 5.05 29.23 5.62
CA VAL A 66 5.48 28.76 6.95
C VAL A 66 4.28 28.33 7.80
N VAL A 67 4.53 27.44 8.79
CA VAL A 67 3.49 27.03 9.74
C VAL A 67 3.09 28.21 10.61
N GLU A 68 1.78 28.40 10.74
CA GLU A 68 1.17 29.37 11.64
C GLU A 68 0.19 28.63 12.57
N TYR A 69 -0.27 29.30 13.64
CA TYR A 69 -1.10 28.68 14.67
C TYR A 69 -2.40 29.43 14.85
N GLY A 70 -3.50 28.69 14.87
CA GLY A 70 -4.82 29.24 15.14
C GLY A 70 -4.99 29.66 16.61
N PRO A 71 -6.09 30.35 16.95
CA PRO A 71 -6.41 30.72 18.34
C PRO A 71 -6.52 29.53 19.30
N ASP A 72 -6.85 28.35 18.77
CA ASP A 72 -6.94 27.07 19.49
C ASP A 72 -5.57 26.35 19.59
N GLY A 73 -4.49 26.98 19.12
CA GLY A 73 -3.16 26.38 19.07
C GLY A 73 -2.99 25.33 17.97
N SER A 74 -3.99 25.11 17.11
CA SER A 74 -3.86 24.14 16.01
C SER A 74 -2.94 24.68 14.90
N PRO A 75 -1.98 23.89 14.40
CA PRO A 75 -1.10 24.34 13.34
C PRO A 75 -1.84 24.35 12.00
N TYR A 76 -1.53 25.33 11.16
CA TYR A 76 -2.01 25.42 9.79
C TYR A 76 -0.94 25.99 8.87
N ARG A 77 -1.14 25.86 7.55
CA ARG A 77 -0.38 26.59 6.54
C ARG A 77 -1.31 27.25 5.54
N TRP A 78 -0.98 28.48 5.18
CA TRP A 78 -1.51 29.10 3.98
C TRP A 78 -0.88 28.50 2.73
N THR A 79 -1.66 28.32 1.67
CA THR A 79 -1.15 28.12 0.31
C THR A 79 -0.94 29.46 -0.38
N SER A 80 -0.15 29.49 -1.44
CA SER A 80 -0.25 30.52 -2.48
C SER A 80 -1.44 30.24 -3.40
N GLY A 81 -1.52 30.92 -4.55
CA GLY A 81 -2.53 30.63 -5.58
C GLY A 81 -2.36 29.25 -6.24
N TYR A 82 -1.17 28.65 -6.12
CA TYR A 82 -0.92 27.28 -6.58
C TYR A 82 0.03 26.56 -5.62
N ALA A 83 -0.46 25.48 -5.03
CA ALA A 83 0.31 24.65 -4.13
C ALA A 83 0.12 23.17 -4.44
N PHE A 84 1.13 22.35 -4.18
CA PHE A 84 1.02 20.92 -4.35
C PHE A 84 1.82 20.12 -3.32
N VAL A 85 1.30 18.94 -3.04
CA VAL A 85 2.04 17.86 -2.38
C VAL A 85 2.37 16.83 -3.44
N GLN A 86 3.63 16.42 -3.50
CA GLN A 86 4.11 15.40 -4.41
C GLN A 86 4.76 14.25 -3.65
N MET A 87 4.39 13.04 -4.02
CA MET A 87 5.01 11.80 -3.57
C MET A 87 5.77 11.16 -4.73
N PRO A 88 7.12 11.22 -4.72
CA PRO A 88 7.94 10.56 -5.71
C PRO A 88 7.71 9.05 -5.70
N TYR A 89 7.70 8.41 -6.88
CA TYR A 89 7.56 6.95 -7.03
C TYR A 89 6.28 6.33 -6.45
N ALA A 90 5.28 7.15 -6.10
CA ALA A 90 4.00 6.70 -5.57
C ALA A 90 3.38 5.57 -6.40
N TYR A 91 3.34 5.72 -7.72
CA TYR A 91 2.70 4.73 -8.57
C TYR A 91 3.44 3.40 -8.70
N ARG A 92 4.71 3.33 -8.25
CA ARG A 92 5.41 2.05 -8.06
C ARG A 92 4.95 1.33 -6.80
N ALA A 93 4.56 2.08 -5.78
CA ALA A 93 4.04 1.54 -4.54
C ALA A 93 2.56 1.17 -4.66
N ALA A 94 1.73 1.95 -5.37
CA ALA A 94 0.34 1.55 -5.63
C ALA A 94 -0.22 2.01 -6.98
N PRO A 95 -1.11 1.24 -7.63
CA PRO A 95 -1.67 1.62 -8.93
C PRO A 95 -2.64 2.80 -8.83
N SER A 96 -3.24 3.03 -7.66
CA SER A 96 -4.24 4.06 -7.41
C SER A 96 -4.22 4.54 -5.96
N TYR A 97 -4.69 5.77 -5.74
CA TYR A 97 -4.64 6.47 -4.45
C TYR A 97 -5.93 7.23 -4.17
N LEU A 98 -6.20 7.44 -2.89
CA LEU A 98 -7.17 8.38 -2.36
C LEU A 98 -6.41 9.55 -1.72
N ALA A 99 -6.73 10.77 -2.12
CA ALA A 99 -6.28 11.96 -1.40
C ALA A 99 -7.32 12.37 -0.37
N GLU A 100 -6.84 12.82 0.78
CA GLU A 100 -7.64 13.54 1.76
C GLU A 100 -6.97 14.89 2.01
N VAL A 101 -7.73 15.98 1.93
CA VAL A 101 -7.24 17.33 2.29
C VAL A 101 -8.27 18.04 3.15
N ARG A 102 -7.82 18.58 4.29
CA ARG A 102 -8.65 19.41 5.19
C ARG A 102 -8.28 20.86 5.01
N LEU A 103 -9.21 21.65 4.48
CA LEU A 103 -8.97 23.05 4.15
C LEU A 103 -10.19 23.94 4.40
N ARG A 104 -9.94 25.25 4.44
CA ARG A 104 -10.93 26.34 4.43
C ARG A 104 -10.39 27.53 3.63
N ALA A 105 -11.25 28.47 3.27
CA ALA A 105 -10.87 29.73 2.64
C ALA A 105 -11.40 30.93 3.43
N GLU A 106 -10.61 31.99 3.53
CA GLU A 106 -10.98 33.25 4.20
C GLU A 106 -10.81 34.45 3.26
N ASN A 107 -11.12 34.28 1.98
CA ASN A 107 -11.02 35.38 1.03
C ASN A 107 -12.07 36.46 1.40
N PRO A 108 -11.67 37.73 1.60
CA PRO A 108 -12.58 38.80 2.02
C PRO A 108 -13.64 39.15 0.98
N ALA A 109 -13.42 38.80 -0.30
CA ALA A 109 -14.42 38.94 -1.35
C ALA A 109 -15.48 37.81 -1.34
N GLY A 110 -15.39 36.88 -0.39
CA GLY A 110 -16.26 35.72 -0.26
C GLY A 110 -15.67 34.44 -0.89
N PRO A 111 -16.42 33.32 -0.83
CA PRO A 111 -15.95 32.02 -1.29
C PRO A 111 -15.53 32.02 -2.77
N GLN A 112 -14.29 31.61 -3.05
CA GLN A 112 -13.72 31.54 -4.40
C GLN A 112 -13.60 30.10 -4.89
N PRO A 113 -13.62 29.86 -6.22
CA PRO A 113 -13.36 28.54 -6.77
C PRO A 113 -11.93 28.08 -6.46
N LEU A 114 -11.81 26.82 -6.05
CA LEU A 114 -10.59 26.07 -5.83
C LEU A 114 -10.63 24.83 -6.74
N THR A 115 -9.69 24.76 -7.67
CA THR A 115 -9.48 23.59 -8.51
C THR A 115 -8.54 22.63 -7.78
N LEU A 116 -9.02 21.41 -7.56
CA LEU A 116 -8.25 20.28 -7.05
C LEU A 116 -7.66 19.54 -8.24
N LEU A 117 -6.35 19.34 -8.26
CA LEU A 117 -5.63 18.71 -9.38
C LEU A 117 -5.00 17.39 -8.98
N ALA A 118 -4.94 16.45 -9.92
CA ALA A 118 -4.06 15.30 -9.85
C ALA A 118 -3.08 15.35 -11.03
N ASN A 119 -1.78 15.37 -10.75
CA ASN A 119 -0.74 15.40 -11.77
C ASN A 119 -0.97 16.51 -12.82
N GLU A 120 -1.22 17.73 -12.35
CA GLU A 120 -1.55 18.91 -13.17
C GLU A 120 -2.85 18.85 -13.97
N ARG A 121 -3.68 17.83 -13.77
CA ARG A 121 -4.98 17.72 -14.43
C ARG A 121 -6.10 18.06 -13.46
N PRO A 122 -7.05 18.94 -13.83
CA PRO A 122 -8.21 19.22 -13.00
C PRO A 122 -9.00 17.94 -12.68
N LEU A 123 -9.28 17.70 -11.40
CA LEU A 123 -10.16 16.63 -10.93
C LEU A 123 -11.54 17.15 -10.54
N ALA A 124 -11.57 18.23 -9.78
CA ALA A 124 -12.80 18.82 -9.27
C ALA A 124 -12.60 20.32 -9.03
N VAL A 125 -13.68 21.08 -9.13
CA VAL A 125 -13.74 22.46 -8.69
C VAL A 125 -14.67 22.50 -7.48
N VAL A 126 -14.19 23.08 -6.38
CA VAL A 126 -14.95 23.24 -5.14
C VAL A 126 -14.91 24.70 -4.71
N THR A 127 -15.89 25.14 -3.93
CA THR A 127 -15.94 26.50 -3.41
C THR A 127 -15.85 26.45 -1.88
N PRO A 128 -14.64 26.39 -1.31
CA PRO A 128 -14.45 26.29 0.13
C PRO A 128 -14.96 27.53 0.86
N THR A 129 -15.52 27.31 2.05
CA THR A 129 -16.01 28.33 2.96
C THR A 129 -15.01 28.59 4.08
N GLU A 130 -15.33 29.50 5.00
CA GLU A 130 -14.56 29.76 6.23
C GLU A 130 -14.53 28.58 7.22
N GLN A 131 -15.44 27.62 7.06
CA GLN A 131 -15.44 26.37 7.83
C GLN A 131 -14.49 25.34 7.22
N PHE A 132 -13.69 24.69 8.07
CA PHE A 132 -12.87 23.56 7.64
C PHE A 132 -13.74 22.42 7.13
N ARG A 133 -13.43 21.95 5.92
CA ARG A 133 -14.03 20.77 5.30
C ARG A 133 -12.95 19.80 4.87
N VAL A 134 -13.29 18.52 4.91
CA VAL A 134 -12.42 17.43 4.44
C VAL A 134 -12.88 17.00 3.06
N TYR A 135 -12.00 17.16 2.08
CA TYR A 135 -12.22 16.74 0.70
C TYR A 135 -11.50 15.42 0.47
N ARG A 136 -12.25 14.43 -0.01
CA ARG A 136 -11.74 13.09 -0.34
C ARG A 136 -11.83 12.89 -1.84
N LEU A 137 -10.71 12.61 -2.48
CA LEU A 137 -10.60 12.50 -3.93
C LEU A 137 -10.08 11.12 -4.31
N ALA A 138 -10.75 10.47 -5.26
CA ALA A 138 -10.16 9.33 -5.95
C ALA A 138 -9.19 9.85 -7.00
N LEU A 139 -7.90 9.53 -6.84
CA LEU A 139 -6.88 9.92 -7.80
C LEU A 139 -6.87 8.91 -8.96
N PRO A 140 -6.70 9.39 -10.21
CA PRO A 140 -6.67 8.51 -11.36
C PRO A 140 -5.52 7.50 -11.24
N PRO A 141 -5.65 6.31 -11.84
CA PRO A 141 -4.56 5.35 -11.87
C PRO A 141 -3.35 5.95 -12.60
N ALA A 142 -2.16 5.40 -12.30
CA ALA A 142 -0.87 5.89 -12.77
C ALA A 142 -0.88 6.40 -14.23
N PRO A 143 -0.59 7.68 -14.49
CA PRO A 143 -0.13 8.08 -15.82
C PRO A 143 1.24 7.44 -16.08
N ALA A 144 1.78 7.58 -17.30
CA ALA A 144 3.10 7.01 -17.66
C ALA A 144 4.29 7.47 -16.78
N GLY A 145 4.09 8.40 -15.84
CA GLY A 145 5.09 8.90 -14.90
C GLY A 145 5.02 8.25 -13.51
N PRO A 146 6.14 8.21 -12.77
CA PRO A 146 6.21 7.51 -11.49
C PRO A 146 5.63 8.31 -10.30
N GLU A 147 5.35 9.60 -10.47
CA GLU A 147 5.05 10.52 -9.37
C GLU A 147 3.54 10.77 -9.20
N LEU A 148 3.13 10.92 -7.95
CA LEU A 148 1.77 11.34 -7.60
C LEU A 148 1.80 12.76 -7.05
N ARG A 149 1.02 13.65 -7.65
CA ARG A 149 0.90 15.04 -7.20
C ARG A 149 -0.57 15.39 -6.96
N LEU A 150 -0.85 15.89 -5.77
CA LEU A 150 -2.11 16.54 -5.40
C LEU A 150 -1.90 18.05 -5.44
N GLY A 151 -2.54 18.71 -6.39
CA GLY A 151 -2.47 20.16 -6.56
C GLY A 151 -3.72 20.87 -6.04
N LEU A 152 -3.53 22.10 -5.59
CA LEU A 152 -4.54 23.05 -5.15
C LEU A 152 -4.31 24.35 -5.93
N GLN A 153 -5.29 24.79 -6.71
CA GLN A 153 -5.20 26.02 -7.49
C GLN A 153 -6.40 26.91 -7.24
N THR A 154 -6.15 28.15 -6.84
CA THR A 154 -7.19 29.16 -6.61
C THR A 154 -6.65 30.54 -6.95
N GLU A 155 -7.53 31.51 -7.13
CA GLU A 155 -7.12 32.90 -7.25
C GLU A 155 -6.68 33.40 -5.87
N PRO A 156 -5.40 33.81 -5.70
CA PRO A 156 -4.93 34.27 -4.41
C PRO A 156 -5.43 35.69 -4.13
N PHE A 157 -5.57 36.02 -2.85
CA PHE A 157 -5.86 37.38 -2.39
C PHE A 157 -4.72 37.90 -1.51
N ARG A 158 -4.65 39.22 -1.33
CA ARG A 158 -3.70 39.86 -0.40
C ARG A 158 -4.50 40.63 0.64
N PRO A 159 -4.62 40.12 1.87
CA PRO A 159 -5.28 40.89 2.91
C PRO A 159 -4.42 42.10 3.33
N PRO A 160 -5.00 43.22 3.75
CA PRO A 160 -4.28 44.45 4.09
C PRO A 160 -3.14 44.26 5.10
N GLU A 161 -3.35 43.36 6.07
CA GLU A 161 -2.44 43.02 7.15
C GLU A 161 -1.30 42.07 6.75
N HIS A 162 -1.34 41.47 5.55
CA HIS A 162 -0.30 40.56 5.08
C HIS A 162 0.19 40.88 3.66
N PRO A 163 1.50 41.06 3.44
CA PRO A 163 2.04 41.38 2.11
C PRO A 163 2.04 40.19 1.13
N ARG A 164 1.68 38.98 1.59
CA ARG A 164 1.82 37.72 0.85
C ARG A 164 0.51 37.38 0.11
N PRO A 165 0.55 36.88 -1.14
CA PRO A 165 -0.63 36.37 -1.82
C PRO A 165 -1.07 35.03 -1.20
N LEU A 166 -2.22 35.00 -0.55
CA LEU A 166 -2.77 33.84 0.16
C LEU A 166 -3.86 33.16 -0.68
N GLY A 167 -3.84 31.83 -0.71
CA GLY A 167 -4.90 31.00 -1.28
C GLY A 167 -5.82 30.47 -0.19
N VAL A 168 -5.67 29.19 0.15
CA VAL A 168 -6.48 28.50 1.17
C VAL A 168 -5.65 28.12 2.38
N ILE A 169 -6.33 27.90 3.52
CA ILE A 169 -5.72 27.37 4.73
C ILE A 169 -5.83 25.85 4.70
N VAL A 170 -4.70 25.16 4.86
CA VAL A 170 -4.63 23.69 4.93
C VAL A 170 -4.10 23.25 6.28
N THR A 171 -4.80 22.29 6.90
CA THR A 171 -4.40 21.71 8.19
C THR A 171 -4.00 20.23 8.08
N HIS A 172 -4.43 19.55 7.03
CA HIS A 172 -4.11 18.15 6.78
C HIS A 172 -4.10 17.87 5.29
N ALA A 173 -3.13 17.08 4.83
CA ALA A 173 -3.21 16.40 3.55
C ALA A 173 -2.58 15.01 3.67
N ALA A 174 -3.26 14.00 3.15
CA ALA A 174 -2.78 12.63 3.16
C ALA A 174 -3.06 11.93 1.82
N LEU A 175 -2.17 11.01 1.48
CA LEU A 175 -2.28 10.14 0.31
C LEU A 175 -2.32 8.70 0.82
N ARG A 176 -3.43 8.02 0.54
CA ARG A 176 -3.68 6.64 0.96
C ARG A 176 -3.77 5.76 -0.29
N PRO A 177 -3.08 4.63 -0.37
CA PRO A 177 -3.33 3.64 -1.42
C PRO A 177 -4.83 3.32 -1.47
N ALA A 178 -5.43 3.33 -2.66
CA ALA A 178 -6.82 2.91 -2.79
C ALA A 178 -6.89 1.38 -2.61
N PRO A 179 -8.00 0.85 -2.06
CA PRO A 179 -8.21 -0.60 -2.01
C PRO A 179 -8.14 -1.16 -3.44
N PHE A 180 -7.29 -2.16 -3.65
CA PHE A 180 -7.18 -2.85 -4.94
C PHE A 180 -7.10 -4.36 -4.70
N VAL A 181 -7.65 -5.14 -5.61
CA VAL A 181 -7.62 -6.60 -5.51
C VAL A 181 -6.39 -7.13 -6.23
N ASN A 182 -5.44 -7.68 -5.46
CA ASN A 182 -4.28 -8.37 -6.03
C ASN A 182 -4.66 -9.82 -6.37
N TRP A 183 -5.22 -10.03 -7.57
CA TRP A 183 -5.66 -11.35 -8.04
C TRP A 183 -4.58 -12.45 -7.95
N PRO A 184 -3.31 -12.22 -8.35
CA PRO A 184 -2.26 -13.21 -8.16
C PRO A 184 -2.05 -13.61 -6.69
N ALA A 185 -1.99 -12.63 -5.78
CA ALA A 185 -1.86 -12.91 -4.35
C ALA A 185 -3.08 -13.67 -3.83
N LEU A 186 -4.27 -13.31 -4.28
CA LEU A 186 -5.54 -13.96 -3.97
C LEU A 186 -5.56 -15.43 -4.37
N LEU A 187 -5.17 -15.72 -5.61
CA LEU A 187 -5.10 -17.09 -6.11
C LEU A 187 -4.07 -17.90 -5.31
N THR A 188 -2.94 -17.29 -4.97
CA THR A 188 -1.91 -17.94 -4.15
C THR A 188 -2.41 -18.22 -2.72
N LEU A 189 -3.14 -17.27 -2.11
CA LEU A 189 -3.68 -17.39 -0.76
C LEU A 189 -4.86 -18.37 -0.67
N GLY A 190 -5.74 -18.38 -1.67
CA GLY A 190 -6.93 -19.23 -1.69
C GLY A 190 -6.65 -20.64 -2.20
N LEU A 191 -5.91 -20.78 -3.31
CA LEU A 191 -5.64 -22.08 -3.93
C LEU A 191 -4.38 -22.75 -3.38
N GLY A 192 -3.42 -21.98 -2.84
CA GLY A 192 -2.16 -22.51 -2.31
C GLY A 192 -2.34 -23.57 -1.22
N PRO A 193 -3.14 -23.30 -0.16
CA PRO A 193 -3.42 -24.29 0.88
C PRO A 193 -4.16 -25.53 0.37
N GLY A 194 -5.10 -25.37 -0.56
CA GLY A 194 -5.82 -26.49 -1.18
C GLY A 194 -4.90 -27.35 -2.06
N ALA A 195 -4.04 -26.72 -2.86
CA ALA A 195 -3.02 -27.41 -3.65
C ALA A 195 -2.01 -28.14 -2.75
N LEU A 196 -1.62 -27.54 -1.61
CA LEU A 196 -0.78 -28.18 -0.60
C LEU A 196 -1.48 -29.39 0.02
N LEU A 197 -2.77 -29.27 0.38
CA LEU A 197 -3.56 -30.37 0.91
C LEU A 197 -3.62 -31.54 -0.08
N LEU A 198 -3.99 -31.27 -1.34
CA LEU A 198 -4.06 -32.26 -2.39
C LEU A 198 -2.69 -32.94 -2.61
N ALA A 199 -1.61 -32.16 -2.67
CA ALA A 199 -0.27 -32.70 -2.82
C ALA A 199 0.15 -33.61 -1.66
N LEU A 200 -0.26 -33.30 -0.42
CA LEU A 200 -0.01 -34.15 0.75
C LEU A 200 -0.89 -35.42 0.72
N ARG A 201 -2.15 -35.32 0.32
CA ARG A 201 -3.09 -36.46 0.19
C ARG A 201 -2.66 -37.45 -0.88
N LEU A 202 -2.22 -36.96 -2.05
CA LEU A 202 -1.64 -37.78 -3.13
C LEU A 202 -0.35 -38.50 -2.70
N ARG A 203 0.21 -38.16 -1.54
CA ARG A 203 1.43 -38.77 -0.96
C ARG A 203 1.16 -39.72 0.19
N GLY A 204 -0.10 -40.07 0.41
CA GLY A 204 -0.48 -40.98 1.48
C GLY A 204 -0.40 -40.35 2.87
N ALA A 205 -0.28 -39.01 2.98
CA ALA A 205 -0.49 -38.36 4.26
C ALA A 205 -1.91 -38.65 4.75
N SER A 206 -2.03 -38.99 6.04
CA SER A 206 -3.33 -39.13 6.68
C SER A 206 -4.10 -37.81 6.55
N ALA A 207 -5.42 -37.90 6.41
CA ALA A 207 -6.26 -36.71 6.24
C ALA A 207 -6.01 -35.68 7.35
N GLY A 208 -5.86 -36.14 8.60
CA GLY A 208 -5.55 -35.27 9.74
C GLY A 208 -4.19 -34.56 9.64
N ALA A 209 -3.13 -35.27 9.23
CA ALA A 209 -1.81 -34.66 9.07
C ALA A 209 -1.78 -33.64 7.92
N ALA A 210 -2.45 -33.95 6.80
CA ALA A 210 -2.57 -33.03 5.68
C ALA A 210 -3.34 -31.75 6.06
N LEU A 211 -4.47 -31.91 6.77
CA LEU A 211 -5.29 -30.79 7.26
C LEU A 211 -4.53 -29.90 8.24
N LEU A 212 -3.76 -30.48 9.17
CA LEU A 212 -2.95 -29.72 10.12
C LEU A 212 -1.91 -28.84 9.42
N VAL A 213 -1.19 -29.39 8.44
CA VAL A 213 -0.14 -28.65 7.71
C VAL A 213 -0.74 -27.58 6.82
N ALA A 214 -1.77 -27.91 6.03
CA ALA A 214 -2.44 -26.95 5.15
C ALA A 214 -3.18 -25.86 5.95
N GLY A 215 -3.82 -26.23 7.07
CA GLY A 215 -4.49 -25.32 7.99
C GLY A 215 -3.52 -24.37 8.68
N ALA A 216 -2.38 -24.86 9.17
CA ALA A 216 -1.34 -24.00 9.75
C ALA A 216 -0.75 -23.03 8.73
N ALA A 217 -0.52 -23.49 7.49
CA ALA A 217 -0.08 -22.62 6.39
C ALA A 217 -1.13 -21.56 6.04
N GLY A 218 -2.41 -21.95 5.94
CA GLY A 218 -3.53 -21.03 5.70
C GLY A 218 -3.70 -19.98 6.80
N LEU A 219 -3.65 -20.39 8.07
CA LEU A 219 -3.71 -19.47 9.21
C LEU A 219 -2.50 -18.52 9.25
N GLY A 220 -1.30 -19.02 8.94
CA GLY A 220 -0.10 -18.20 8.81
C GLY A 220 -0.27 -17.13 7.73
N LEU A 221 -0.78 -17.51 6.57
CA LEU A 221 -1.07 -16.60 5.45
C LEU A 221 -2.15 -15.57 5.79
N ILE A 222 -3.24 -15.97 6.45
CA ILE A 222 -4.31 -15.05 6.91
C ILE A 222 -3.77 -14.08 7.94
N SER A 223 -2.99 -14.55 8.91
CA SER A 223 -2.36 -13.72 9.94
C SER A 223 -1.41 -12.69 9.33
N LEU A 224 -0.63 -13.09 8.31
CA LEU A 224 0.25 -12.19 7.57
C LEU A 224 -0.51 -11.16 6.76
N ALA A 225 -1.56 -11.56 6.04
CA ALA A 225 -2.42 -10.64 5.32
C ALA A 225 -3.14 -9.65 6.26
N TRP A 226 -3.57 -10.11 7.43
CA TRP A 226 -4.17 -9.24 8.45
C TRP A 226 -3.17 -8.20 8.98
N ARG A 227 -1.89 -8.55 9.09
CA ARG A 227 -0.80 -7.65 9.51
C ARG A 227 -0.26 -6.75 8.39
N ALA A 228 -0.71 -6.93 7.15
CA ALA A 228 -0.30 -6.16 5.98
C ALA A 228 -1.34 -5.07 5.58
N GLN A 229 -2.07 -4.51 6.56
CA GLN A 229 -3.05 -3.46 6.27
C GLN A 229 -2.41 -2.22 5.63
N PRO A 230 -3.07 -1.58 4.64
CA PRO A 230 -4.37 -1.96 4.08
C PRO A 230 -4.25 -3.19 3.16
N ALA A 231 -4.98 -4.26 3.50
CA ALA A 231 -4.93 -5.51 2.75
C ALA A 231 -5.74 -5.40 1.45
N PRO A 232 -5.35 -6.08 0.37
CA PRO A 232 -6.09 -6.07 -0.90
C PRO A 232 -7.52 -6.64 -0.81
N LEU A 233 -7.88 -7.28 0.32
CA LEU A 233 -9.22 -7.77 0.62
C LEU A 233 -9.56 -7.69 2.11
N ARG A 234 -10.87 -7.67 2.41
CA ARG A 234 -11.40 -7.94 3.76
C ARG A 234 -11.09 -9.40 4.13
N VAL A 235 -10.71 -9.64 5.38
CA VAL A 235 -10.37 -10.97 5.94
C VAL A 235 -11.45 -12.02 5.65
N GLU A 236 -12.71 -11.59 5.64
CA GLU A 236 -13.90 -12.40 5.34
C GLU A 236 -13.77 -13.16 4.00
N TRP A 237 -13.32 -12.50 2.93
CA TRP A 237 -13.18 -13.11 1.61
C TRP A 237 -12.06 -14.14 1.54
N MET A 238 -10.98 -13.89 2.28
CA MET A 238 -9.87 -14.85 2.38
C MET A 238 -10.30 -16.13 3.09
N ALA A 239 -11.11 -16.00 4.14
CA ALA A 239 -11.66 -17.15 4.87
C ALA A 239 -12.56 -18.01 3.97
N TRP A 240 -13.44 -17.39 3.18
CA TRP A 240 -14.33 -18.11 2.24
C TRP A 240 -13.56 -18.87 1.16
N LEU A 241 -12.51 -18.27 0.58
CA LEU A 241 -11.68 -18.94 -0.43
C LEU A 241 -10.88 -20.10 0.15
N ALA A 242 -10.34 -19.94 1.36
CA ALA A 242 -9.63 -21.02 2.06
C ALA A 242 -10.58 -22.19 2.38
N LEU A 243 -11.80 -21.92 2.84
CA LEU A 243 -12.83 -22.93 3.08
C LEU A 243 -13.25 -23.65 1.79
N GLY A 244 -13.45 -22.92 0.70
CA GLY A 244 -13.77 -23.50 -0.61
C GLY A 244 -12.67 -24.41 -1.14
N GLY A 245 -11.41 -23.99 -1.03
CA GLY A 245 -10.25 -24.81 -1.42
C GLY A 245 -10.10 -26.07 -0.57
N ALA A 246 -10.35 -25.98 0.74
CA ALA A 246 -10.33 -27.13 1.64
C ALA A 246 -11.47 -28.13 1.34
N ALA A 247 -12.68 -27.63 1.04
CA ALA A 247 -13.81 -28.46 0.67
C ALA A 247 -13.57 -29.23 -0.63
N LEU A 248 -13.02 -28.57 -1.66
CA LEU A 248 -12.69 -29.21 -2.95
C LEU A 248 -11.61 -30.30 -2.85
N ALA A 249 -10.68 -30.17 -1.90
CA ALA A 249 -9.61 -31.13 -1.70
C ALA A 249 -9.96 -32.25 -0.69
N ALA A 250 -11.14 -32.17 -0.06
CA ALA A 250 -11.68 -33.19 0.86
C ALA A 250 -12.61 -34.21 0.16
N VAL A 251 -13.12 -33.87 -1.03
CA VAL A 251 -13.84 -34.77 -1.95
C VAL A 251 -12.84 -35.61 -2.73
#